data_AF-V4KTN2-F1
#
_entry.id   AF-V4KTN2-F1
#
_cell.length_a   1.000
_cell.length_b   1.000
_cell.length_c   1.000
_cell.angle_alpha   90.00
_cell.angle_beta   90.00
_cell.angle_gamma   90.00
#
_symmetry.space_group_name_H-M   'P 1'
#
loop_
_entity.id
_entity.type
_entity.pdbx_description
1 polymer ?
#
loop_
_entity_poly.entity_id
_entity_poly.type
_entity_poly.pdbx_seq_one_letter_code
_entity_poly.pdbx_strand_id
1 'polypeptide(L)'
;MLIDIRAMRFDSDETNRRRSLRNRDTKDLEKGLHGSFQYRNWSGKFSTLKLVLILIVLGTVYTLYRSPAVHIADHPSNNNSSFVDRTRESNAVDPRYISTAGINWDHMSNVVEKLTGKSEYQGVGFINLSDDEIDQWKELIPDCDHIALHLDHMANNITWESLYPEWIDEEEQFEVPTCPSLPWIQVPGKPRIDLVVAKLPCNKAGKWSRDVARLHLQLAAARVAASSKGLHDVHVLLITDCFPIPNLFIGKELVARQGNLWLYKPNLHQLRQKIQLPVGSCELTVPLTAKDTFYSASPKREAYATILHSANFYVCGAITAAQSIRMAGSTRDLVILVDDSITEYHRGGLAAAGWKIYPIQRIRNPKAEAEAYNEWNYSKFRLWQLTEYDKIIFIDADMLILRNIDFLFEMPEISATGNNATLFNSGVMVVEPSNSTFQLLMDHINEIVSYNGGDQGYLNEVYTWWHRIPKHMNFLKHFWEGDEPEIKQMKTRLFGTDPPILYVLHYLGNKPWLCFRDYDCNWNVDILQEFASDVAHKTWWKVHDAMPENLQKFCLLRSKQKAQLEWDRMQAEKGNYTDGHWKIKIKDKRLETCSEKFCYWESMLWHWGDKNWTDNSTNSLSPPPALKTPLSLL
;
A
#
# COMPACT_ATOMS: atom_id res chain seq x y z
N MET A 1 -11.44 4.84 6.39
CA MET A 1 -10.82 3.99 5.36
C MET A 1 -11.65 2.71 5.29
N LEU A 2 -12.73 2.71 4.49
CA LEU A 2 -13.36 1.48 4.04
C LEU A 2 -12.50 1.03 2.85
N ILE A 3 -11.71 -0.02 3.02
CA ILE A 3 -11.02 -0.67 1.91
C ILE A 3 -12.12 -1.16 0.97
N ASP A 4 -12.08 -0.72 -0.28
CA ASP A 4 -13.06 -1.12 -1.30
C ASP A 4 -12.82 -2.58 -1.68
N ILE A 5 -13.80 -3.42 -1.38
CA ILE A 5 -13.81 -4.87 -1.66
C ILE A 5 -14.62 -5.16 -2.94
N ARG A 6 -14.98 -4.14 -3.74
CA ARG A 6 -15.74 -4.35 -4.98
C ARG A 6 -14.94 -4.76 -6.23
N ALA A 7 -13.67 -5.13 -6.12
CA ALA A 7 -12.92 -5.68 -7.25
C ALA A 7 -13.16 -7.19 -7.51
N MET A 8 -13.93 -7.88 -6.67
CA MET A 8 -14.30 -9.29 -6.90
C MET A 8 -15.57 -9.40 -7.76
N ARG A 9 -15.42 -9.25 -9.07
CA ARG A 9 -16.24 -9.88 -10.13
C ARG A 9 -15.61 -9.56 -11.49
N PHE A 10 -14.81 -10.48 -12.00
CA PHE A 10 -14.49 -10.54 -13.43
C PHE A 10 -15.55 -11.42 -14.10
N ASP A 11 -16.32 -10.82 -14.99
CA ASP A 11 -17.03 -11.56 -16.05
C ASP A 11 -16.14 -11.49 -17.29
N SER A 12 -15.83 -12.64 -17.85
CA SER A 12 -15.01 -12.78 -19.05
C SER A 12 -15.85 -12.47 -20.28
N ASP A 13 -15.58 -11.35 -20.96
CA ASP A 13 -15.45 -11.32 -22.41
C ASP A 13 -15.01 -9.93 -22.90
N GLU A 14 -13.95 -9.93 -23.70
CA GLU A 14 -13.42 -8.74 -24.34
C GLU A 14 -14.06 -8.53 -25.72
N THR A 15 -14.25 -7.25 -26.07
CA THR A 15 -14.26 -6.62 -27.41
C THR A 15 -15.56 -5.98 -27.94
N ASN A 16 -15.35 -4.76 -28.48
CA ASN A 16 -16.15 -4.00 -29.46
C ASN A 16 -17.33 -3.11 -29.00
N ARG A 17 -17.08 -1.81 -28.79
CA ARG A 17 -17.27 -0.73 -29.82
C ARG A 17 -17.20 0.68 -29.21
N ARG A 18 -16.50 1.56 -29.96
CA ARG A 18 -16.49 3.02 -29.80
C ARG A 18 -17.83 3.65 -30.23
N ARG A 19 -18.10 4.81 -29.60
CA ARG A 19 -18.92 5.98 -30.00
C ARG A 19 -20.44 5.99 -29.71
N SER A 20 -20.81 7.14 -29.13
CA SER A 20 -22.09 7.86 -29.20
C SER A 20 -23.16 7.52 -28.16
N LEU A 21 -23.31 8.39 -27.14
CA LEU A 21 -24.46 9.30 -27.07
C LEU A 21 -24.28 10.32 -25.93
N ARG A 22 -24.52 11.58 -26.29
CA ARG A 22 -24.50 12.79 -25.48
C ARG A 22 -25.97 13.12 -25.12
N ASN A 23 -26.18 13.65 -23.92
CA ASN A 23 -27.41 14.24 -23.36
C ASN A 23 -28.55 13.30 -22.94
N ARG A 24 -28.73 13.14 -21.62
CA ARG A 24 -29.96 13.58 -20.93
C ARG A 24 -29.80 13.57 -19.39
N ASP A 25 -30.17 14.73 -18.84
CA ASP A 25 -30.81 15.00 -17.55
C ASP A 25 -30.06 14.81 -16.22
N THR A 26 -29.77 15.99 -15.66
CA THR A 26 -29.51 16.33 -14.26
C THR A 26 -30.69 16.02 -13.34
N LYS A 27 -30.44 15.19 -12.30
CA LYS A 27 -31.00 15.18 -10.93
C LYS A 27 -31.08 13.74 -10.43
N ASP A 28 -30.02 13.27 -9.78
CA ASP A 28 -30.07 12.16 -8.83
C ASP A 28 -28.70 12.11 -8.13
N LEU A 29 -28.52 12.94 -7.10
CA LEU A 29 -27.36 12.91 -6.21
C LEU A 29 -27.86 12.97 -4.76
N GLU A 30 -28.47 11.85 -4.34
CA GLU A 30 -28.75 11.49 -2.94
C GLU A 30 -29.32 10.05 -2.87
N LYS A 31 -28.63 9.08 -3.50
CA LYS A 31 -29.01 7.65 -3.45
C LYS A 31 -27.77 6.78 -3.54
N GLY A 32 -26.89 6.92 -2.55
CA GLY A 32 -25.68 6.12 -2.43
C GLY A 32 -25.65 5.19 -1.23
N LEU A 33 -26.78 4.94 -0.55
CA LEU A 33 -26.84 3.96 0.56
C LEU A 33 -28.26 3.50 0.94
N HIS A 34 -29.29 3.82 0.15
CA HIS A 34 -30.69 3.49 0.48
C HIS A 34 -31.42 2.90 -0.73
N GLY A 35 -31.64 1.58 -0.71
CA GLY A 35 -32.44 0.87 -1.72
C GLY A 35 -32.82 -0.54 -1.26
N SER A 36 -34.01 -0.67 -0.69
CA SER A 36 -34.73 -1.95 -0.53
C SER A 36 -34.98 -2.55 -1.93
N PHE A 37 -34.48 -3.76 -2.17
CA PHE A 37 -34.82 -4.53 -3.37
C PHE A 37 -35.79 -5.66 -3.03
N GLN A 38 -37.01 -5.55 -3.53
CA GLN A 38 -38.00 -6.63 -3.57
C GLN A 38 -37.62 -7.64 -4.67
N TYR A 39 -37.54 -8.92 -4.30
CA TYR A 39 -37.31 -10.02 -5.23
C TYR A 39 -38.55 -10.26 -6.10
N ARG A 40 -38.36 -10.30 -7.43
CA ARG A 40 -39.36 -10.77 -8.40
C ARG A 40 -38.88 -12.10 -8.97
N ASN A 41 -39.55 -13.19 -8.58
CA ASN A 41 -39.28 -14.55 -9.03
C ASN A 41 -39.31 -14.66 -10.57
N TRP A 42 -38.27 -15.28 -11.15
CA TRP A 42 -38.30 -15.76 -12.54
C TRP A 42 -37.94 -17.24 -12.57
N SER A 43 -38.98 -18.09 -12.61
CA SER A 43 -38.89 -19.49 -12.97
C SER A 43 -38.95 -19.63 -14.50
N GLY A 44 -37.91 -20.20 -15.14
CA GLY A 44 -38.02 -20.57 -16.56
C GLY A 44 -36.74 -21.02 -17.26
N LYS A 45 -36.73 -22.32 -17.64
CA LYS A 45 -35.91 -23.00 -18.68
C LYS A 45 -34.51 -23.53 -18.29
N PHE A 46 -34.51 -24.64 -17.53
CA PHE A 46 -33.35 -25.48 -17.20
C PHE A 46 -32.99 -26.58 -18.25
N SER A 47 -33.55 -26.56 -19.46
CA SER A 47 -33.44 -27.70 -20.39
C SER A 47 -32.29 -27.61 -21.40
N THR A 48 -31.79 -26.42 -21.73
CA THR A 48 -30.80 -26.23 -22.82
C THR A 48 -29.35 -26.40 -22.36
N LEU A 49 -29.07 -26.15 -21.08
CA LEU A 49 -27.70 -26.23 -20.51
C LEU A 49 -27.16 -27.66 -20.45
N LYS A 50 -28.03 -28.65 -20.21
CA LYS A 50 -27.64 -30.07 -20.14
C LYS A 50 -27.15 -30.62 -21.49
N LEU A 51 -27.73 -30.14 -22.59
CA LEU A 51 -27.34 -30.56 -23.95
C LEU A 51 -25.96 -30.02 -24.33
N VAL A 52 -25.63 -28.80 -23.91
CA VAL A 52 -24.31 -28.20 -24.13
C VAL A 52 -23.22 -28.93 -23.35
N LEU A 53 -23.48 -29.27 -22.08
CA LEU A 53 -22.54 -30.03 -21.24
C LEU A 53 -22.23 -31.42 -21.82
N ILE A 54 -23.22 -32.12 -22.38
CA ILE A 54 -23.01 -33.43 -23.01
C ILE A 54 -22.10 -33.32 -24.25
N LEU A 55 -22.26 -32.27 -25.05
CA LEU A 55 -21.43 -32.05 -26.24
C LEU A 55 -19.97 -31.71 -25.89
N ILE A 56 -19.76 -30.95 -24.81
CA ILE A 56 -18.41 -30.63 -24.31
C ILE A 56 -17.71 -31.90 -23.83
N VAL A 57 -18.40 -32.73 -23.04
CA VAL A 57 -17.84 -34.00 -22.52
C VAL A 57 -17.45 -34.95 -23.66
N LEU A 58 -18.29 -35.08 -24.69
CA LEU A 58 -17.99 -35.90 -25.87
C LEU A 58 -16.76 -35.37 -26.66
N GLY A 59 -16.58 -34.05 -26.74
CA GLY A 59 -15.41 -33.42 -27.36
C GLY A 59 -14.11 -33.69 -26.61
N THR A 60 -14.15 -33.66 -25.27
CA THR A 60 -12.99 -34.00 -24.42
C THR A 60 -12.61 -35.47 -24.48
N VAL A 61 -13.59 -36.37 -24.59
CA VAL A 61 -13.31 -37.82 -24.74
C VAL A 61 -12.69 -38.13 -26.10
N TYR A 62 -13.14 -37.45 -27.17
CA TYR A 62 -12.59 -37.62 -28.51
C TYR A 62 -11.14 -37.12 -28.65
N THR A 63 -10.78 -36.03 -27.96
CA THR A 63 -9.41 -35.47 -27.96
C THR A 63 -8.43 -36.32 -27.16
N LEU A 64 -8.87 -36.95 -26.07
CA LEU A 64 -8.07 -37.93 -25.33
C LEU A 64 -7.82 -39.21 -26.14
N TYR A 65 -8.76 -39.64 -26.98
CA TYR A 65 -8.62 -40.85 -27.80
C TYR A 65 -7.69 -40.68 -29.03
N ARG A 66 -7.27 -39.44 -29.35
CA ARG A 66 -6.47 -39.11 -30.54
C ARG A 66 -5.06 -38.59 -30.26
N SER A 67 -4.61 -38.59 -29.00
CA SER A 67 -3.25 -38.13 -28.68
C SER A 67 -2.21 -39.26 -28.90
N PRO A 68 -1.11 -39.04 -29.66
CA PRO A 68 -0.06 -40.04 -29.80
C PRO A 68 0.75 -40.17 -28.51
N ALA A 69 1.12 -41.40 -28.17
CA ALA A 69 1.89 -41.74 -26.97
C ALA A 69 3.30 -41.11 -26.99
N VAL A 70 3.60 -40.28 -26.00
CA VAL A 70 4.96 -39.84 -25.67
C VAL A 70 5.57 -40.90 -24.76
N HIS A 71 6.52 -41.67 -25.29
CA HIS A 71 7.34 -42.59 -24.52
C HIS A 71 8.38 -41.80 -23.71
N ILE A 72 8.28 -41.87 -22.39
CA ILE A 72 9.33 -41.47 -21.45
C ILE A 72 10.25 -42.69 -21.27
N ALA A 73 11.55 -42.51 -21.48
CA ALA A 73 12.58 -43.49 -21.15
C ALA A 73 13.48 -42.93 -20.06
N ASP A 74 13.58 -43.65 -18.94
CA ASP A 74 14.38 -43.30 -17.77
C ASP A 74 15.80 -43.91 -17.80
N HIS A 75 16.78 -43.05 -17.46
CA HIS A 75 18.10 -43.28 -16.78
C HIS A 75 19.21 -44.14 -17.46
N PRO A 76 20.52 -44.07 -17.06
CA PRO A 76 21.26 -43.23 -16.08
C PRO A 76 22.61 -42.62 -16.58
N SER A 77 23.28 -41.86 -15.69
CA SER A 77 24.67 -41.32 -15.65
C SER A 77 25.78 -41.92 -16.54
N ASN A 78 26.62 -41.09 -17.20
CA ASN A 78 28.06 -40.89 -16.91
C ASN A 78 28.79 -39.93 -17.90
N ASN A 79 29.90 -39.37 -17.43
CA ASN A 79 30.90 -38.51 -18.09
C ASN A 79 31.17 -38.74 -19.59
N ASN A 80 31.24 -37.65 -20.36
CA ASN A 80 32.47 -37.29 -21.10
C ASN A 80 32.43 -35.89 -21.71
N SER A 81 33.58 -35.24 -21.63
CA SER A 81 33.96 -34.00 -22.30
C SER A 81 33.67 -34.03 -23.80
N SER A 82 32.93 -33.04 -24.30
CA SER A 82 33.09 -32.62 -25.69
C SER A 82 32.96 -31.10 -25.79
N PHE A 83 33.99 -30.53 -26.40
CA PHE A 83 34.12 -29.17 -26.87
C PHE A 83 32.92 -28.87 -27.78
N VAL A 84 32.00 -28.01 -27.33
CA VAL A 84 30.94 -27.49 -28.20
C VAL A 84 31.30 -26.05 -28.54
N ASP A 85 31.56 -25.89 -29.83
CA ASP A 85 31.80 -24.65 -30.53
C ASP A 85 30.80 -23.59 -30.10
N ARG A 86 31.34 -22.46 -29.62
CA ARG A 86 30.58 -21.29 -29.20
C ARG A 86 30.10 -20.58 -30.46
N THR A 87 29.08 -21.12 -31.12
CA THR A 87 28.35 -20.37 -32.15
C THR A 87 27.73 -19.15 -31.49
N ARG A 88 28.33 -18.02 -31.83
CA ARG A 88 27.94 -16.65 -31.53
C ARG A 88 26.51 -16.43 -32.03
N GLU A 89 25.53 -16.80 -31.21
CA GLU A 89 24.15 -16.34 -31.38
C GLU A 89 24.17 -14.82 -31.42
N SER A 90 23.54 -14.29 -32.46
CA SER A 90 23.49 -12.86 -32.77
C SER A 90 23.07 -12.05 -31.56
N ASN A 91 23.75 -10.92 -31.31
CA ASN A 91 23.33 -9.83 -30.43
C ASN A 91 21.99 -9.23 -30.92
N ALA A 92 20.90 -9.98 -30.87
CA ALA A 92 19.57 -9.45 -31.11
C ALA A 92 19.27 -8.50 -29.95
N VAL A 93 19.10 -7.21 -30.27
CA VAL A 93 18.71 -6.20 -29.30
C VAL A 93 17.36 -6.59 -28.72
N ASP A 94 17.30 -6.82 -27.42
CA ASP A 94 16.05 -7.12 -26.74
C ASP A 94 15.16 -5.85 -26.79
N PRO A 95 13.98 -5.91 -27.43
CA PRO A 95 13.14 -4.73 -27.61
C PRO A 95 12.69 -4.11 -26.28
N ARG A 96 12.71 -4.87 -25.17
CA ARG A 96 12.37 -4.37 -23.83
C ARG A 96 13.36 -3.33 -23.31
N TYR A 97 14.62 -3.37 -23.75
CA TYR A 97 15.67 -2.44 -23.29
C TYR A 97 15.80 -1.20 -24.17
N ILE A 98 15.15 -1.15 -25.33
CA ILE A 98 15.25 -0.03 -26.27
C ILE A 98 14.62 1.23 -25.67
N SER A 99 15.41 2.30 -25.55
CA SER A 99 14.93 3.61 -25.13
C SER A 99 14.73 4.54 -26.33
N THR A 100 13.54 5.15 -26.41
CA THR A 100 13.19 6.18 -27.39
C THR A 100 13.49 7.61 -26.91
N ALA A 101 14.02 7.77 -25.70
CA ALA A 101 14.33 9.09 -25.14
C ALA A 101 15.43 9.77 -25.96
N GLY A 102 15.14 10.96 -26.49
CA GLY A 102 16.15 11.79 -27.15
C GLY A 102 17.01 12.54 -26.12
N ILE A 103 18.30 12.72 -26.40
CA ILE A 103 19.19 13.54 -25.57
C ILE A 103 19.23 14.96 -26.15
N ASN A 104 18.80 15.94 -25.36
CA ASN A 104 19.05 17.35 -25.67
C ASN A 104 20.41 17.74 -25.10
N TRP A 105 21.38 17.99 -25.97
CA TRP A 105 22.77 18.23 -25.58
C TRP A 105 23.01 19.60 -24.95
N ASP A 106 22.19 20.61 -25.26
CA ASP A 106 22.22 21.90 -24.57
C ASP A 106 21.78 21.74 -23.10
N HIS A 107 20.72 20.98 -22.87
CA HIS A 107 20.29 20.60 -21.53
C HIS A 107 21.34 19.75 -20.82
N MET A 108 21.99 18.84 -21.55
CA MET A 108 23.07 17.99 -21.00
C MET A 108 24.23 18.84 -20.50
N SER A 109 24.69 19.81 -21.29
CA SER A 109 25.76 20.73 -20.90
C SER A 109 25.44 21.43 -19.58
N ASN A 110 24.22 21.99 -19.47
CA ASN A 110 23.76 22.64 -18.24
C ASN A 110 23.72 21.70 -17.02
N VAL A 111 23.34 20.43 -17.20
CA VAL A 111 23.31 19.42 -16.12
C VAL A 111 24.74 19.02 -15.73
N VAL A 112 25.64 18.86 -16.70
CA VAL A 112 27.05 18.52 -16.48
C VAL A 112 27.77 19.63 -15.70
N GLU A 113 27.41 20.90 -15.91
CA GLU A 113 27.92 22.02 -15.10
C GLU A 113 27.56 21.92 -13.60
N LYS A 114 26.52 21.14 -13.25
CA LYS A 114 26.13 20.91 -11.85
C LYS A 114 26.93 19.79 -11.18
N LEU A 115 27.76 19.04 -11.93
CA LEU A 115 28.62 18.01 -11.37
C LEU A 115 29.75 18.65 -10.54
N THR A 116 29.85 18.25 -9.27
CA THR A 116 30.93 18.68 -8.39
C THR A 116 32.16 17.79 -8.59
N GLY A 117 33.36 18.38 -8.66
CA GLY A 117 34.62 17.62 -8.71
C GLY A 117 34.94 16.99 -10.08
N LYS A 118 34.32 17.45 -11.16
CA LYS A 118 34.49 16.92 -12.53
C LYS A 118 35.96 16.78 -12.96
N SER A 119 36.84 17.69 -12.53
CA SER A 119 38.28 17.64 -12.83
C SER A 119 39.03 16.47 -12.19
N GLU A 120 38.42 15.81 -11.21
CA GLU A 120 39.01 14.66 -10.49
C GLU A 120 38.41 13.32 -10.96
N TYR A 121 37.52 13.36 -11.95
CA TYR A 121 36.86 12.16 -12.46
C TYR A 121 37.87 11.30 -13.21
N GLN A 122 37.90 10.01 -12.89
CA GLN A 122 38.73 9.03 -13.57
C GLN A 122 37.96 8.33 -14.69
N GLY A 123 36.65 8.12 -14.52
CA GLY A 123 35.86 7.47 -15.55
C GLY A 123 34.35 7.69 -15.47
N VAL A 124 33.71 7.62 -16.63
CA VAL A 124 32.25 7.65 -16.84
C VAL A 124 31.81 6.28 -17.36
N GLY A 125 30.86 5.65 -16.66
CA GLY A 125 30.27 4.38 -17.05
C GLY A 125 28.92 4.59 -17.75
N PHE A 126 28.77 4.04 -18.95
CA PHE A 126 27.56 4.17 -19.78
C PHE A 126 26.78 2.87 -19.82
N ILE A 127 25.48 2.92 -19.51
CA ILE A 127 24.59 1.75 -19.51
C ILE A 127 23.43 2.01 -20.47
N ASN A 128 23.33 1.19 -21.51
CA ASN A 128 22.24 1.25 -22.50
C ASN A 128 22.22 2.53 -23.37
N LEU A 129 23.40 3.07 -23.71
CA LEU A 129 23.57 4.15 -24.69
C LEU A 129 24.15 3.59 -26.00
N SER A 130 23.88 4.25 -27.13
CA SER A 130 24.53 3.90 -28.40
C SER A 130 25.96 4.44 -28.47
N ASP A 131 26.79 3.85 -29.33
CA ASP A 131 28.17 4.30 -29.54
C ASP A 131 28.22 5.79 -29.97
N ASP A 132 27.32 6.22 -30.85
CA ASP A 132 27.19 7.63 -31.29
C ASP A 132 26.88 8.58 -30.12
N GLU A 133 26.06 8.15 -29.15
CA GLU A 133 25.75 8.96 -27.97
C GLU A 133 26.96 9.05 -27.03
N ILE A 134 27.69 7.94 -26.85
CA ILE A 134 28.91 7.90 -26.04
C ILE A 134 30.00 8.77 -26.66
N ASP A 135 30.11 8.84 -27.98
CA ASP A 135 31.08 9.71 -28.64
C ASP A 135 30.82 11.20 -28.37
N GLN A 136 29.55 11.63 -28.35
CA GLN A 136 29.20 13.01 -27.97
C GLN A 136 29.50 13.31 -26.50
N TRP A 137 29.41 12.31 -25.61
CA TRP A 137 29.80 12.46 -24.21
C TRP A 137 31.31 12.73 -24.03
N LYS A 138 32.16 12.16 -24.90
CA LYS A 138 33.61 12.40 -24.87
C LYS A 138 33.96 13.86 -25.13
N GLU A 139 33.14 14.56 -25.91
CA GLU A 139 33.32 16.00 -26.15
C GLU A 139 32.95 16.83 -24.91
N LEU A 140 31.96 16.39 -24.13
CA LEU A 140 31.49 17.09 -22.94
C LEU A 140 32.41 16.93 -21.72
N ILE A 141 33.04 15.76 -21.55
CA ILE A 141 33.94 15.46 -20.42
C ILE A 141 35.23 14.80 -20.94
N PRO A 142 36.11 15.53 -21.65
CA PRO A 142 37.24 14.92 -22.35
C PRO A 142 38.32 14.34 -21.44
N ASP A 143 38.46 14.84 -20.21
CA ASP A 143 39.59 14.56 -19.32
C ASP A 143 39.41 13.28 -18.45
N CYS A 144 38.60 12.31 -18.89
CA CYS A 144 38.42 11.04 -18.18
C CYS A 144 38.13 9.87 -19.13
N ASP A 145 38.24 8.65 -18.62
CA ASP A 145 37.94 7.45 -19.40
C ASP A 145 36.42 7.25 -19.61
N HIS A 146 36.03 6.75 -20.77
CA HIS A 146 34.62 6.51 -21.12
C HIS A 146 34.42 5.01 -21.36
N ILE A 147 33.57 4.39 -20.54
CA ILE A 147 33.40 2.93 -20.52
C ILE A 147 31.96 2.57 -20.86
N ALA A 148 31.76 1.91 -22.00
CA ALA A 148 30.50 1.22 -22.27
C ALA A 148 30.38 -0.01 -21.37
N LEU A 149 29.45 0.01 -20.42
CA LEU A 149 29.20 -1.08 -19.50
C LEU A 149 28.14 -2.01 -20.09
N HIS A 150 28.58 -3.21 -20.47
CA HIS A 150 27.67 -4.22 -21.01
C HIS A 150 26.80 -4.83 -19.91
N LEU A 151 25.48 -4.80 -20.12
CA LEU A 151 24.50 -5.48 -19.29
C LEU A 151 23.83 -6.57 -20.13
N ASP A 152 23.98 -7.82 -19.74
CA ASP A 152 23.29 -8.93 -20.39
C ASP A 152 21.77 -8.79 -20.20
N HIS A 153 21.00 -9.07 -21.25
CA HIS A 153 19.55 -9.02 -21.18
C HIS A 153 19.01 -10.16 -20.31
N MET A 154 17.97 -9.85 -19.55
CA MET A 154 17.27 -10.83 -18.72
C MET A 154 16.54 -11.88 -19.56
N ALA A 155 16.29 -13.06 -19.00
CA ALA A 155 15.51 -14.09 -19.68
C ALA A 155 14.08 -13.62 -20.03
N ASN A 156 13.53 -14.12 -21.14
CA ASN A 156 12.21 -13.71 -21.64
C ASN A 156 11.05 -14.14 -20.73
N ASN A 157 11.27 -15.15 -19.89
CA ASN A 157 10.27 -15.66 -18.94
C ASN A 157 10.19 -14.86 -17.63
N ILE A 158 11.11 -13.92 -17.38
CA ILE A 158 11.05 -13.05 -16.20
C ILE A 158 10.02 -11.95 -16.48
N THR A 159 8.89 -12.01 -15.78
CA THR A 159 7.81 -11.02 -15.83
C THR A 159 7.72 -10.23 -14.53
N TRP A 160 6.93 -9.16 -14.51
CA TRP A 160 6.70 -8.40 -13.27
C TRP A 160 6.10 -9.29 -12.16
N GLU A 161 5.19 -10.19 -12.52
CA GLU A 161 4.54 -11.15 -11.62
C GLU A 161 5.52 -12.19 -11.07
N SER A 162 6.57 -12.54 -11.81
CA SER A 162 7.63 -13.42 -11.29
C SER A 162 8.49 -12.74 -10.21
N LEU A 163 8.63 -11.41 -10.26
CA LEU A 163 9.33 -10.62 -9.24
C LEU A 163 8.39 -10.18 -8.10
N TYR A 164 7.10 -10.03 -8.40
CA TYR A 164 6.08 -9.58 -7.47
C TYR A 164 4.87 -10.53 -7.46
N PRO A 165 5.06 -11.79 -7.04
CA PRO A 165 3.96 -12.75 -7.01
C PRO A 165 2.91 -12.32 -5.98
N GLU A 166 1.64 -12.68 -6.24
CA GLU A 166 0.56 -12.44 -5.28
C GLU A 166 0.81 -13.15 -3.95
N TRP A 167 1.19 -14.42 -4.05
CA TRP A 167 1.39 -15.30 -2.92
C TRP A 167 2.81 -15.86 -2.90
N ILE A 168 3.36 -16.02 -1.69
CA ILE A 168 4.56 -16.78 -1.40
C ILE A 168 4.34 -17.60 -0.14
N ASP A 169 5.07 -18.70 0.01
CA ASP A 169 5.08 -19.50 1.24
C ASP A 169 5.91 -18.81 2.34
N GLU A 170 5.33 -17.80 2.98
CA GLU A 170 6.00 -17.00 4.03
C GLU A 170 6.42 -17.82 5.25
N GLU A 171 5.77 -18.97 5.48
CA GLU A 171 6.08 -19.90 6.56
C GLU A 171 7.13 -20.95 6.19
N GLU A 172 7.55 -21.01 4.92
CA GLU A 172 8.51 -21.97 4.38
C GLU A 172 8.12 -23.44 4.70
N GLN A 173 6.82 -23.74 4.67
CA GLN A 173 6.29 -25.08 4.99
C GLN A 173 6.47 -26.07 3.85
N PHE A 174 6.42 -25.57 2.61
CA PHE A 174 6.45 -26.31 1.36
C PHE A 174 7.65 -25.92 0.51
N GLU A 175 7.93 -24.62 0.38
CA GLU A 175 9.04 -24.09 -0.42
C GLU A 175 9.68 -22.87 0.23
N VAL A 176 10.97 -22.66 -0.01
CA VAL A 176 11.65 -21.41 0.36
C VAL A 176 11.42 -20.42 -0.78
N PRO A 177 10.70 -19.30 -0.57
CA PRO A 177 10.48 -18.31 -1.60
C PRO A 177 11.82 -17.76 -2.11
N THR A 178 11.96 -17.66 -3.43
CA THR A 178 13.17 -17.11 -4.06
C THR A 178 12.81 -16.25 -5.26
N CYS A 179 13.59 -15.20 -5.46
CA CYS A 179 13.45 -14.30 -6.59
C CYS A 179 14.26 -14.78 -7.79
N PRO A 180 13.73 -14.63 -9.02
CA PRO A 180 14.51 -14.82 -10.24
C PRO A 180 15.82 -14.02 -10.23
N SER A 181 16.92 -14.68 -10.59
CA SER A 181 18.22 -14.00 -10.70
C SER A 181 18.26 -13.13 -11.96
N LEU A 182 18.68 -11.87 -11.80
CA LEU A 182 18.95 -10.98 -12.93
C LEU A 182 20.45 -10.98 -13.25
N PRO A 183 20.85 -10.85 -14.53
CA PRO A 183 22.25 -10.62 -14.90
C PRO A 183 22.78 -9.32 -14.31
N TRP A 184 24.08 -9.21 -14.02
CA TRP A 184 24.65 -7.99 -13.44
C TRP A 184 25.92 -7.56 -14.16
N ILE A 185 26.11 -6.24 -14.29
CA ILE A 185 27.32 -5.65 -14.87
C ILE A 185 28.53 -6.04 -14.03
N GLN A 186 29.56 -6.58 -14.69
CA GLN A 186 30.87 -6.76 -14.08
C GLN A 186 31.58 -5.41 -14.04
N VAL A 187 31.60 -4.78 -12.87
CA VAL A 187 32.20 -3.45 -12.73
C VAL A 187 33.72 -3.54 -12.87
N PRO A 188 34.34 -2.80 -13.79
CA PRO A 188 35.79 -2.80 -13.93
C PRO A 188 36.47 -2.25 -12.66
N GLY A 189 37.58 -2.87 -12.26
CA GLY A 189 38.35 -2.41 -11.10
C GLY A 189 39.12 -1.10 -11.33
N LYS A 190 39.40 -0.78 -12.61
CA LYS A 190 39.99 0.49 -13.08
C LYS A 190 39.48 0.80 -14.49
N PRO A 191 39.35 2.08 -14.86
CA PRO A 191 39.44 3.26 -13.99
C PRO A 191 38.26 3.29 -13.01
N ARG A 192 38.37 4.13 -11.98
CA ARG A 192 37.28 4.35 -11.03
C ARG A 192 36.12 5.04 -11.73
N ILE A 193 34.90 4.54 -11.53
CA ILE A 193 33.70 5.16 -12.11
C ILE A 193 33.15 6.20 -11.14
N ASP A 194 33.15 7.47 -11.56
CA ASP A 194 32.70 8.62 -10.78
C ASP A 194 31.33 9.16 -11.25
N LEU A 195 30.95 8.84 -12.49
CA LEU A 195 29.64 9.13 -13.07
C LEU A 195 29.09 7.89 -13.77
N VAL A 196 27.86 7.52 -13.43
CA VAL A 196 27.11 6.47 -14.11
C VAL A 196 26.00 7.13 -14.94
N VAL A 197 26.01 6.93 -16.25
CA VAL A 197 24.98 7.43 -17.17
C VAL A 197 24.17 6.23 -17.65
N ALA A 198 22.87 6.22 -17.39
CA ALA A 198 21.98 5.16 -17.83
C ALA A 198 20.77 5.70 -18.59
N LYS A 199 20.49 5.13 -19.76
CA LYS A 199 19.34 5.50 -20.58
C LYS A 199 18.23 4.45 -20.42
N LEU A 200 17.03 4.90 -20.06
CA LEU A 200 15.95 3.99 -19.64
C LEU A 200 14.78 3.99 -20.65
N PRO A 201 14.15 2.84 -20.91
CA PRO A 201 12.89 2.79 -21.66
C PRO A 201 11.77 3.47 -20.87
N CYS A 202 10.83 4.11 -21.57
CA CYS A 202 9.68 4.79 -21.00
C CYS A 202 8.51 4.77 -21.99
N ASN A 203 7.49 3.97 -21.72
CA ASN A 203 6.28 3.90 -22.52
C ASN A 203 5.11 4.60 -21.81
N LYS A 204 5.01 5.93 -21.93
CA LYS A 204 3.93 6.71 -21.30
C LYS A 204 2.52 6.31 -21.73
N ALA A 205 2.38 5.72 -22.92
CA ALA A 205 1.09 5.25 -23.44
C ALA A 205 0.67 3.88 -22.85
N GLY A 206 1.60 3.15 -22.22
CA GLY A 206 1.37 1.85 -21.59
C GLY A 206 1.77 1.84 -20.11
N LYS A 207 1.94 0.62 -19.54
CA LYS A 207 2.42 0.44 -18.16
C LYS A 207 3.93 0.60 -18.09
N TRP A 208 4.41 1.82 -17.93
CA TRP A 208 5.86 2.09 -17.81
C TRP A 208 6.42 1.87 -16.40
N SER A 209 5.59 1.96 -15.36
CA SER A 209 6.02 1.88 -13.96
C SER A 209 6.32 0.44 -13.51
N ARG A 210 5.66 -0.56 -14.13
CA ARG A 210 5.86 -2.00 -13.93
C ARG A 210 6.55 -2.64 -15.14
N ASP A 211 7.66 -2.04 -15.55
CA ASP A 211 8.49 -2.53 -16.64
C ASP A 211 9.78 -3.15 -16.08
N VAL A 212 10.00 -4.43 -16.37
CA VAL A 212 11.11 -5.18 -15.76
C VAL A 212 12.47 -4.76 -16.32
N ALA A 213 12.57 -4.43 -17.62
CA ALA A 213 13.83 -3.96 -18.21
C ALA A 213 14.21 -2.58 -17.65
N ARG A 214 13.22 -1.70 -17.47
CA ARG A 214 13.39 -0.41 -16.79
C ARG A 214 13.84 -0.57 -15.33
N LEU A 215 13.27 -1.51 -14.59
CA LEU A 215 13.71 -1.83 -13.22
C LEU A 215 15.15 -2.35 -13.23
N HIS A 216 15.46 -3.30 -14.13
CA HIS A 216 16.77 -3.91 -14.23
C HIS A 216 17.88 -2.90 -14.52
N LEU A 217 17.67 -1.99 -15.48
CA LEU A 217 18.63 -0.93 -15.81
C LEU A 217 18.89 0.03 -14.64
N GLN A 218 17.84 0.39 -13.89
CA GLN A 218 17.98 1.25 -12.71
C GLN A 218 18.74 0.56 -11.58
N LEU A 219 18.48 -0.73 -11.33
CA LEU A 219 19.23 -1.53 -10.37
C LEU A 219 20.68 -1.72 -10.81
N ALA A 220 20.93 -1.92 -12.10
CA ALA A 220 22.29 -2.00 -12.64
C ALA A 220 23.06 -0.68 -12.42
N ALA A 221 22.45 0.46 -12.72
CA ALA A 221 23.05 1.78 -12.45
C ALA A 221 23.34 1.98 -10.96
N ALA A 222 22.40 1.61 -10.08
CA ALA A 222 22.58 1.66 -8.63
C ALA A 222 23.73 0.76 -8.16
N ARG A 223 23.84 -0.47 -8.68
CA ARG A 223 24.93 -1.41 -8.34
C ARG A 223 26.30 -0.91 -8.80
N VAL A 224 26.39 -0.35 -10.01
CA VAL A 224 27.63 0.24 -10.51
C VAL A 224 28.06 1.39 -9.60
N ALA A 225 27.15 2.31 -9.26
CA ALA A 225 27.46 3.42 -8.36
C ALA A 225 27.89 2.93 -6.96
N ALA A 226 27.16 1.96 -6.40
CA ALA A 226 27.41 1.39 -5.09
C ALA A 226 28.70 0.54 -5.01
N SER A 227 29.24 0.09 -6.15
CA SER A 227 30.46 -0.72 -6.21
C SER A 227 31.72 0.07 -5.83
N SER A 228 31.69 1.40 -5.99
CA SER A 228 32.78 2.26 -5.54
C SER A 228 32.96 2.10 -4.03
N LYS A 229 34.18 1.82 -3.56
CA LYS A 229 34.48 1.57 -2.14
C LYS A 229 35.09 2.78 -1.42
N GLY A 230 35.28 3.90 -2.11
CA GLY A 230 35.95 5.09 -1.55
C GLY A 230 35.01 6.05 -0.81
N LEU A 231 35.62 7.06 -0.18
CA LEU A 231 34.94 8.21 0.44
C LEU A 231 34.57 9.32 -0.56
N HIS A 232 34.66 9.06 -1.86
CA HIS A 232 34.34 10.04 -2.90
C HIS A 232 32.88 9.89 -3.33
N ASP A 233 32.35 10.99 -3.84
CA ASP A 233 31.00 11.03 -4.37
C ASP A 233 30.95 10.35 -5.74
N VAL A 234 29.89 9.59 -5.98
CA VAL A 234 29.55 9.07 -7.31
C VAL A 234 28.23 9.67 -7.71
N HIS A 235 28.13 10.12 -8.96
CA HIS A 235 26.90 10.67 -9.52
C HIS A 235 26.22 9.63 -10.41
N VAL A 236 24.88 9.68 -10.46
CA VAL A 236 24.07 8.85 -11.35
C VAL A 236 23.18 9.75 -12.18
N LEU A 237 23.33 9.71 -13.50
CA LEU A 237 22.50 10.42 -14.46
C LEU A 237 21.58 9.43 -15.17
N LEU A 238 20.27 9.60 -14.99
CA LEU A 238 19.25 8.82 -15.68
C LEU A 238 18.62 9.64 -16.79
N ILE A 239 18.59 9.08 -18.01
CA ILE A 239 18.01 9.70 -19.20
C ILE A 239 16.67 9.03 -19.48
N THR A 240 15.57 9.69 -19.12
CA THR A 240 14.21 9.15 -19.23
C THR A 240 13.10 10.18 -19.06
N ASP A 241 12.02 10.04 -19.84
CA ASP A 241 10.83 10.88 -19.75
C ASP A 241 9.88 10.51 -18.59
N CYS A 242 10.07 9.33 -18.01
CA CYS A 242 9.31 8.79 -16.88
C CYS A 242 10.13 8.98 -15.60
N PHE A 243 9.52 9.30 -14.47
CA PHE A 243 10.31 9.50 -13.24
C PHE A 243 11.04 8.20 -12.82
N PRO A 244 12.28 8.28 -12.32
CA PRO A 244 12.99 7.14 -11.74
C PRO A 244 12.30 6.61 -10.49
N ILE A 245 12.59 5.36 -10.12
CA ILE A 245 12.02 4.71 -8.93
C ILE A 245 12.26 5.59 -7.70
N PRO A 246 11.21 6.15 -7.09
CA PRO A 246 11.34 7.28 -6.17
C PRO A 246 12.01 6.91 -4.84
N ASN A 247 11.98 5.63 -4.47
CA ASN A 247 12.63 5.10 -3.27
C ASN A 247 14.00 4.45 -3.53
N LEU A 248 14.43 4.35 -4.80
CA LEU A 248 15.80 3.97 -5.18
C LEU A 248 16.66 5.21 -5.42
N PHE A 249 16.14 6.17 -6.21
CA PHE A 249 16.78 7.45 -6.49
C PHE A 249 15.93 8.57 -5.89
N ILE A 250 16.19 8.87 -4.61
CA ILE A 250 15.33 9.73 -3.80
C ILE A 250 15.50 11.20 -4.17
N GLY A 251 14.41 11.97 -4.05
CA GLY A 251 14.44 13.39 -4.42
C GLY A 251 15.37 14.26 -3.56
N LYS A 252 15.73 13.82 -2.33
CA LYS A 252 16.74 14.49 -1.49
C LYS A 252 18.16 14.41 -2.08
N GLU A 253 18.40 13.41 -2.93
CA GLU A 253 19.67 13.17 -3.62
C GLU A 253 19.67 13.74 -5.04
N LEU A 254 18.57 14.33 -5.51
CA LEU A 254 18.47 14.96 -6.82
C LEU A 254 19.28 16.26 -6.83
N VAL A 255 20.32 16.31 -7.66
CA VAL A 255 21.21 17.47 -7.84
C VAL A 255 20.64 18.42 -8.87
N ALA A 256 20.19 17.88 -10.01
CA ALA A 256 19.65 18.66 -11.11
C ALA A 256 18.65 17.85 -11.93
N ARG A 257 17.63 18.52 -12.46
CA ARG A 257 16.71 17.97 -13.45
C ARG A 257 16.47 18.98 -14.56
N GLN A 258 16.66 18.55 -15.80
CA GLN A 258 16.31 19.35 -16.97
C GLN A 258 15.70 18.46 -18.06
N GLY A 259 14.40 18.62 -18.31
CA GLY A 259 13.65 17.74 -19.20
C GLY A 259 13.67 16.29 -18.71
N ASN A 260 14.25 15.40 -19.53
CA ASN A 260 14.38 13.97 -19.28
C ASN A 260 15.71 13.57 -18.63
N LEU A 261 16.53 14.55 -18.23
CA LEU A 261 17.81 14.33 -17.56
C LEU A 261 17.64 14.43 -16.05
N TRP A 262 17.97 13.37 -15.33
CA TRP A 262 17.84 13.28 -13.86
C TRP A 262 19.20 12.98 -13.25
N LEU A 263 19.83 13.97 -12.65
CA LEU A 263 21.15 13.85 -12.03
C LEU A 263 21.01 13.69 -10.52
N TYR A 264 21.53 12.58 -9.99
CA TYR A 264 21.53 12.25 -8.58
C TYR A 264 22.95 12.16 -8.02
N LYS A 265 23.07 12.47 -6.72
CA LYS A 265 24.25 12.19 -5.89
C LYS A 265 23.82 11.26 -4.75
N PRO A 266 23.78 9.95 -4.98
CA PRO A 266 23.28 9.00 -4.00
C PRO A 266 24.19 8.82 -2.79
N ASN A 267 23.59 8.58 -1.62
CA ASN A 267 24.31 8.09 -0.46
C ASN A 267 24.72 6.63 -0.68
N LEU A 268 26.00 6.39 -0.97
CA LEU A 268 26.48 5.06 -1.33
C LEU A 268 26.31 4.02 -0.22
N HIS A 269 26.27 4.42 1.06
CA HIS A 269 26.00 3.48 2.15
C HIS A 269 24.55 3.02 2.13
N GLN A 270 23.59 3.94 2.06
CA GLN A 270 22.17 3.62 1.97
C GLN A 270 21.84 2.85 0.68
N LEU A 271 22.44 3.24 -0.44
CA LEU A 271 22.28 2.56 -1.72
C LEU A 271 22.76 1.10 -1.65
N ARG A 272 23.92 0.85 -1.02
CA ARG A 272 24.44 -0.52 -0.78
C ARG A 272 23.50 -1.37 0.07
N GLN A 273 22.87 -0.80 1.09
CA GLN A 273 21.89 -1.51 1.92
C GLN A 273 20.65 -1.88 1.09
N LYS A 274 20.14 -0.94 0.27
CA LYS A 274 18.96 -1.14 -0.58
C LYS A 274 19.17 -2.24 -1.64
N ILE A 275 20.33 -2.28 -2.31
CA ILE A 275 20.61 -3.29 -3.36
C ILE A 275 20.93 -4.70 -2.81
N GLN A 276 21.10 -4.85 -1.49
CA GLN A 276 21.27 -6.16 -0.85
C GLN A 276 19.93 -6.83 -0.56
N LEU A 277 18.84 -6.09 -0.62
CA LEU A 277 17.49 -6.63 -0.44
C LEU A 277 17.04 -7.38 -1.69
N PRO A 278 16.03 -8.26 -1.57
CA PRO A 278 15.44 -8.92 -2.72
C PRO A 278 15.02 -7.93 -3.81
N VAL A 279 15.18 -8.35 -5.07
CA VAL A 279 14.88 -7.52 -6.25
C VAL A 279 13.38 -7.16 -6.34
N GLY A 280 12.51 -8.03 -5.83
CA GLY A 280 11.07 -7.81 -5.74
C GLY A 280 10.45 -8.49 -4.51
N SER A 281 9.12 -8.62 -4.50
CA SER A 281 8.37 -9.17 -3.38
C SER A 281 8.28 -10.71 -3.36
N CYS A 282 9.04 -11.40 -4.21
CA CYS A 282 9.14 -12.87 -4.26
C CYS A 282 9.85 -13.49 -3.06
N GLU A 283 10.51 -12.67 -2.24
CA GLU A 283 11.15 -13.07 -0.98
C GLU A 283 10.74 -12.12 0.15
N LEU A 284 10.74 -12.62 1.37
CA LEU A 284 10.59 -11.79 2.55
C LEU A 284 11.87 -11.00 2.82
N THR A 285 11.71 -9.70 3.05
CA THR A 285 12.84 -8.82 3.41
C THR A 285 13.14 -8.86 4.91
N VAL A 286 12.20 -9.36 5.71
CA VAL A 286 12.35 -9.62 7.16
C VAL A 286 11.85 -11.03 7.44
N PRO A 287 12.57 -11.86 8.23
CA PRO A 287 12.10 -13.20 8.57
C PRO A 287 10.76 -13.14 9.31
N LEU A 288 9.93 -14.19 9.13
CA LEU A 288 8.62 -14.31 9.80
C LEU A 288 8.72 -14.17 11.33
N THR A 289 9.79 -14.70 11.90
CA THR A 289 10.18 -14.48 13.30
C THR A 289 11.36 -13.52 13.36
N ALA A 290 11.06 -12.23 13.55
CA ALA A 290 12.10 -11.25 13.83
C ALA A 290 12.85 -11.63 15.13
N LYS A 291 14.18 -11.55 15.11
CA LYS A 291 14.98 -11.73 16.33
C LYS A 291 14.74 -10.54 17.24
N ASP A 292 14.35 -10.77 18.50
CA ASP A 292 13.94 -9.72 19.47
C ASP A 292 15.05 -8.72 19.89
N THR A 293 16.16 -8.64 19.17
CA THR A 293 17.31 -7.79 19.54
C THR A 293 17.64 -6.82 18.43
N PHE A 294 17.17 -5.57 18.57
CA PHE A 294 17.60 -4.44 17.76
C PHE A 294 17.94 -3.26 18.66
N TYR A 295 19.18 -3.26 19.16
CA TYR A 295 19.76 -2.07 19.77
C TYR A 295 20.40 -1.23 18.66
N SER A 296 19.70 -0.20 18.20
CA SER A 296 20.34 0.85 17.40
C SER A 296 21.20 1.69 18.35
N ALA A 297 22.51 1.76 18.10
CA ALA A 297 23.47 2.43 18.97
C ALA A 297 23.34 3.97 19.00
N SER A 298 22.51 4.55 18.12
CA SER A 298 22.24 5.99 18.04
C SER A 298 20.75 6.29 18.22
N PRO A 299 20.37 7.35 18.94
CA PRO A 299 19.00 7.83 18.95
C PRO A 299 18.62 8.28 17.53
N LYS A 300 17.74 7.53 16.86
CA LYS A 300 17.18 7.85 15.54
C LYS A 300 15.86 8.61 15.72
N ARG A 301 15.58 9.61 14.87
CA ARG A 301 14.31 10.36 14.89
C ARG A 301 13.23 9.52 14.24
N GLU A 302 12.54 8.72 15.03
CA GLU A 302 11.60 7.70 14.56
C GLU A 302 10.24 7.82 15.24
N ALA A 303 9.17 7.61 14.48
CA ALA A 303 7.80 7.66 14.97
C ALA A 303 6.88 6.61 14.34
N TYR A 304 5.87 6.19 15.11
CA TYR A 304 4.65 5.65 14.53
C TYR A 304 3.78 6.82 14.08
N ALA A 305 3.21 6.73 12.89
CA ALA A 305 2.36 7.77 12.32
C ALA A 305 0.97 7.21 11.99
N THR A 306 -0.07 8.02 12.20
CA THR A 306 -1.42 7.73 11.68
C THR A 306 -2.11 9.03 11.24
N ILE A 307 -3.25 8.92 10.56
CA ILE A 307 -4.00 10.07 10.02
C ILE A 307 -5.50 9.91 10.24
N LEU A 308 -6.16 10.98 10.71
CA LEU A 308 -7.60 11.01 10.94
C LEU A 308 -8.30 12.13 10.17
N HIS A 309 -9.40 11.75 9.52
CA HIS A 309 -10.34 12.66 8.84
C HIS A 309 -11.76 12.64 9.42
N SER A 310 -11.99 11.84 10.46
CA SER A 310 -13.28 11.76 11.10
C SER A 310 -13.15 11.43 12.58
N ALA A 311 -13.55 12.38 13.42
CA ALA A 311 -13.50 12.23 14.86
C ALA A 311 -14.39 11.06 15.33
N ASN A 312 -15.58 10.97 14.75
CA ASN A 312 -16.68 10.13 15.24
C ASN A 312 -16.45 8.64 14.99
N PHE A 313 -15.60 8.31 14.02
CA PHE A 313 -15.37 6.93 13.62
C PHE A 313 -14.00 6.40 14.04
N TYR A 314 -12.99 7.24 14.28
CA TYR A 314 -11.62 6.74 14.40
C TYR A 314 -10.81 7.29 15.59
N VAL A 315 -11.32 8.25 16.38
CA VAL A 315 -10.58 8.74 17.56
C VAL A 315 -10.40 7.62 18.59
N CYS A 316 -11.44 6.85 18.90
CA CYS A 316 -11.32 5.68 19.77
C CYS A 316 -10.31 4.66 19.22
N GLY A 317 -10.37 4.35 17.92
CA GLY A 317 -9.41 3.47 17.25
C GLY A 317 -7.96 3.93 17.41
N ALA A 318 -7.68 5.20 17.13
CA ALA A 318 -6.34 5.78 17.26
C ALA A 318 -5.83 5.80 18.72
N ILE A 319 -6.71 6.06 19.70
CA ILE A 319 -6.35 5.99 21.12
C ILE A 319 -5.99 4.55 21.51
N THR A 320 -6.79 3.56 21.11
CA THR A 320 -6.49 2.14 21.36
C THR A 320 -5.24 1.67 20.61
N ALA A 321 -4.98 2.18 19.39
CA ALA A 321 -3.76 1.89 18.65
C ALA A 321 -2.51 2.39 19.41
N ALA A 322 -2.53 3.62 19.94
CA ALA A 322 -1.46 4.13 20.79
C ALA A 322 -1.25 3.24 22.04
N GLN A 323 -2.33 2.85 22.71
CA GLN A 323 -2.25 1.93 23.83
C GLN A 323 -1.57 0.61 23.43
N SER A 324 -1.96 0.04 22.29
CA SER A 324 -1.39 -1.23 21.79
C SER A 324 0.12 -1.12 21.50
N ILE A 325 0.57 -0.02 20.90
CA ILE A 325 2.00 0.24 20.65
C ILE A 325 2.79 0.31 21.96
N ARG A 326 2.24 0.98 22.98
CA ARG A 326 2.88 1.08 24.29
C ARG A 326 2.89 -0.24 25.04
N MET A 327 1.81 -1.01 24.97
CA MET A 327 1.75 -2.36 25.55
C MET A 327 2.71 -3.34 24.87
N ALA A 328 2.96 -3.18 23.57
CA ALA A 328 3.98 -3.90 22.82
C ALA A 328 5.42 -3.48 23.18
N GLY A 329 5.60 -2.46 24.04
CA GLY A 329 6.90 -2.04 24.56
C GLY A 329 7.64 -1.00 23.72
N SER A 330 7.02 -0.42 22.69
CA SER A 330 7.68 0.62 21.91
C SER A 330 7.76 1.94 22.70
N THR A 331 8.92 2.59 22.60
CA THR A 331 9.20 3.90 23.20
C THR A 331 9.25 5.03 22.17
N ARG A 332 9.02 4.72 20.89
CA ARG A 332 9.10 5.68 19.79
C ARG A 332 8.01 6.75 19.89
N ASP A 333 8.22 7.86 19.19
CA ASP A 333 7.22 8.90 19.12
C ASP A 333 5.94 8.38 18.48
N LEU A 334 4.80 8.92 18.89
CA LEU A 334 3.50 8.68 18.25
C LEU A 334 3.08 10.01 17.63
N VAL A 335 2.85 10.06 16.33
CA VAL A 335 2.45 11.26 15.59
C VAL A 335 1.12 11.02 14.90
N ILE A 336 0.19 11.96 15.04
CA ILE A 336 -1.11 11.86 14.40
C ILE A 336 -1.41 13.09 13.58
N LEU A 337 -1.69 12.87 12.30
CA LEU A 337 -2.12 13.92 11.38
C LEU A 337 -3.62 14.10 11.49
N VAL A 338 -4.06 15.33 11.73
CA VAL A 338 -5.47 15.64 11.92
C VAL A 338 -5.85 16.93 11.20
N ASP A 339 -7.04 16.96 10.63
CA ASP A 339 -7.62 18.18 10.06
C ASP A 339 -8.60 18.86 11.04
N ASP A 340 -9.18 19.98 10.61
CA ASP A 340 -10.06 20.83 11.41
C ASP A 340 -11.38 20.15 11.84
N SER A 341 -11.74 19.00 11.25
CA SER A 341 -12.89 18.21 11.72
C SER A 341 -12.65 17.53 13.07
N ILE A 342 -11.38 17.39 13.49
CA ILE A 342 -11.02 16.84 14.80
C ILE A 342 -11.00 17.99 15.81
N THR A 343 -12.05 18.08 16.63
CA THR A 343 -12.22 19.16 17.61
C THR A 343 -11.17 19.13 18.72
N GLU A 344 -10.99 20.24 19.43
CA GLU A 344 -10.03 20.36 20.54
C GLU A 344 -10.26 19.31 21.64
N TYR A 345 -11.52 18.96 21.91
CA TYR A 345 -11.87 17.88 22.83
C TYR A 345 -11.23 16.54 22.40
N HIS A 346 -11.32 16.19 21.12
CA HIS A 346 -10.72 14.96 20.59
C HIS A 346 -9.20 15.05 20.55
N ARG A 347 -8.64 16.21 20.18
CA ARG A 347 -7.19 16.46 20.19
C ARG A 347 -6.60 16.28 21.59
N GLY A 348 -7.29 16.78 22.63
CA GLY A 348 -6.90 16.56 24.02
C GLY A 348 -6.89 15.08 24.42
N GLY A 349 -7.87 14.30 23.95
CA GLY A 349 -7.90 12.84 24.14
C GLY A 349 -6.74 12.11 23.46
N LEU A 350 -6.48 12.46 22.20
CA LEU A 350 -5.36 11.93 21.42
C LEU A 350 -4.00 12.27 22.07
N ALA A 351 -3.83 13.52 22.51
CA ALA A 351 -2.63 13.97 23.22
C ALA A 351 -2.44 13.23 24.55
N ALA A 352 -3.53 13.04 25.32
CA ALA A 352 -3.50 12.27 26.55
C ALA A 352 -3.17 10.78 26.33
N ALA A 353 -3.49 10.22 25.16
CA ALA A 353 -3.06 8.88 24.75
C ALA A 353 -1.59 8.81 24.30
N GLY A 354 -0.91 9.95 24.21
CA GLY A 354 0.51 10.06 23.84
C GLY A 354 0.77 10.48 22.40
N TRP A 355 -0.25 10.82 21.61
CA TRP A 355 -0.07 11.31 20.25
C TRP A 355 0.41 12.76 20.22
N LYS A 356 1.47 13.04 19.45
CA LYS A 356 1.84 14.38 19.02
C LYS A 356 0.91 14.80 17.88
N ILE A 357 0.13 15.84 18.11
CA ILE A 357 -0.88 16.31 17.18
C ILE A 357 -0.22 17.15 16.08
N TYR A 358 -0.39 16.73 14.82
CA TYR A 358 0.11 17.43 13.64
C TYR A 358 -1.07 17.93 12.79
N PRO A 359 -1.44 19.22 12.87
CA PRO A 359 -2.51 19.77 12.06
C PRO A 359 -2.17 19.74 10.57
N ILE A 360 -3.11 19.32 9.72
CA ILE A 360 -2.93 19.26 8.27
C ILE A 360 -4.10 19.86 7.51
N GLN A 361 -3.82 20.40 6.33
CA GLN A 361 -4.83 20.66 5.31
C GLN A 361 -5.08 19.38 4.51
N ARG A 362 -6.36 19.01 4.37
CA ARG A 362 -6.77 17.85 3.58
C ARG A 362 -6.33 17.99 2.12
N ILE A 363 -5.99 16.86 1.51
CA ILE A 363 -5.72 16.75 0.08
C ILE A 363 -6.87 16.00 -0.54
N ARG A 364 -7.59 16.68 -1.44
CA ARG A 364 -8.70 16.08 -2.18
C ARG A 364 -8.14 15.15 -3.26
N ASN A 365 -8.70 13.96 -3.37
CA ASN A 365 -8.53 13.11 -4.54
C ASN A 365 -9.28 13.75 -5.73
N PRO A 366 -8.57 14.20 -6.78
CA PRO A 366 -9.20 14.90 -7.91
C PRO A 366 -10.15 14.01 -8.72
N LYS A 367 -10.04 12.68 -8.60
CA LYS A 367 -10.87 11.70 -9.30
C LYS A 367 -12.03 11.16 -8.45
N ALA A 368 -12.11 11.53 -7.17
CA ALA A 368 -13.20 11.10 -6.30
C ALA A 368 -14.47 11.92 -6.54
N GLU A 369 -15.61 11.23 -6.48
CA GLU A 369 -16.93 11.87 -6.38
C GLU A 369 -17.01 12.69 -5.08
N ALA A 370 -17.81 13.75 -5.09
CA ALA A 370 -18.02 14.55 -3.89
C ALA A 370 -18.64 13.70 -2.78
N GLU A 371 -18.17 13.88 -1.54
CA GLU A 371 -18.64 13.16 -0.35
C GLU A 371 -18.39 11.64 -0.35
N ALA A 372 -17.71 11.12 -1.37
CA ALA A 372 -17.30 9.73 -1.40
C ALA A 372 -16.28 9.45 -0.28
N TYR A 373 -16.28 8.21 0.22
CA TYR A 373 -15.39 7.79 1.31
C TYR A 373 -13.90 7.97 0.95
N ASN A 374 -13.56 7.98 -0.35
CA ASN A 374 -12.21 8.11 -0.88
C ASN A 374 -11.78 9.56 -1.19
N GLU A 375 -12.67 10.55 -0.94
CA GLU A 375 -12.46 11.94 -1.35
C GLU A 375 -11.23 12.58 -0.74
N TRP A 376 -10.90 12.24 0.51
CA TRP A 376 -9.83 12.93 1.27
C TRP A 376 -8.61 12.05 1.54
N ASN A 377 -8.57 10.86 0.95
CA ASN A 377 -7.63 9.81 1.29
C ASN A 377 -6.20 10.15 0.87
N TYR A 378 -6.05 11.01 -0.14
CA TYR A 378 -4.75 11.52 -0.59
C TYR A 378 -4.08 12.40 0.46
N SER A 379 -4.78 12.79 1.53
CA SER A 379 -4.14 13.42 2.69
C SER A 379 -3.08 12.50 3.32
N LYS A 380 -3.10 11.18 3.06
CA LYS A 380 -2.00 10.27 3.42
C LYS A 380 -0.65 10.71 2.84
N PHE A 381 -0.62 11.49 1.75
CA PHE A 381 0.64 12.05 1.21
C PHE A 381 1.33 13.00 2.18
N ARG A 382 0.59 13.58 3.14
CA ARG A 382 1.16 14.44 4.19
C ARG A 382 2.18 13.72 5.09
N LEU A 383 2.18 12.38 5.10
CA LEU A 383 3.20 11.59 5.80
C LEU A 383 4.63 11.95 5.35
N TRP A 384 4.84 12.24 4.06
CA TRP A 384 6.15 12.65 3.56
C TRP A 384 6.58 14.06 3.98
N GLN A 385 5.72 14.83 4.64
CA GLN A 385 6.08 16.14 5.19
C GLN A 385 6.57 16.10 6.64
N LEU A 386 6.53 14.93 7.30
CA LEU A 386 7.04 14.71 8.67
C LEU A 386 8.58 14.67 8.72
N THR A 387 9.23 15.68 8.13
CA THR A 387 10.69 15.75 7.92
C THR A 387 11.51 15.97 9.21
N GLU A 388 10.84 16.21 10.33
CA GLU A 388 11.43 16.13 11.66
C GLU A 388 11.79 14.69 12.08
N TYR A 389 11.30 13.69 11.34
CA TYR A 389 11.65 12.27 11.47
C TYR A 389 12.52 11.79 10.30
N ASP A 390 13.44 10.88 10.60
CA ASP A 390 14.26 10.18 9.60
C ASP A 390 13.48 9.01 8.98
N LYS A 391 12.61 8.38 9.78
CA LYS A 391 11.76 7.26 9.35
C LYS A 391 10.50 7.16 10.19
N ILE A 392 9.40 6.77 9.56
CA ILE A 392 8.13 6.51 10.23
C ILE A 392 7.58 5.14 9.86
N ILE A 393 6.89 4.51 10.80
CA ILE A 393 5.99 3.38 10.54
C ILE A 393 4.58 3.94 10.51
N PHE A 394 3.99 4.03 9.34
CA PHE A 394 2.58 4.37 9.21
C PHE A 394 1.72 3.17 9.57
N ILE A 395 0.69 3.39 10.38
CA ILE A 395 -0.38 2.42 10.65
C ILE A 395 -1.76 3.09 10.48
N ASP A 396 -2.71 2.39 9.88
CA ASP A 396 -4.11 2.85 9.92
C ASP A 396 -4.67 2.78 11.35
N ALA A 397 -5.66 3.64 11.64
CA ALA A 397 -6.25 3.77 12.97
C ALA A 397 -7.15 2.58 13.39
N ASP A 398 -7.32 1.58 12.51
CA ASP A 398 -8.10 0.36 12.72
C ASP A 398 -7.25 -0.91 12.84
N MET A 399 -6.07 -0.73 13.42
CA MET A 399 -5.13 -1.80 13.73
C MET A 399 -4.81 -1.87 15.22
N LEU A 400 -4.43 -3.06 15.67
CA LEU A 400 -3.76 -3.27 16.96
C LEU A 400 -2.36 -3.82 16.75
N ILE A 401 -1.40 -3.21 17.44
CA ILE A 401 -0.03 -3.70 17.56
C ILE A 401 0.02 -4.64 18.75
N LEU A 402 0.11 -5.94 18.47
CA LEU A 402 0.11 -7.02 19.46
C LEU A 402 1.51 -7.41 19.91
N ARG A 403 2.52 -7.18 19.05
CA ARG A 403 3.95 -7.36 19.36
C ARG A 403 4.75 -6.18 18.83
N ASN A 404 5.91 -5.94 19.42
CA ASN A 404 6.79 -4.84 19.00
C ASN A 404 7.19 -5.01 17.52
N ILE A 405 7.04 -3.96 16.72
CA ILE A 405 7.48 -3.92 15.31
C ILE A 405 8.56 -2.85 15.05
N ASP A 406 9.25 -2.37 16.08
CA ASP A 406 10.29 -1.33 15.98
C ASP A 406 11.46 -1.76 15.07
N PHE A 407 11.68 -3.07 14.86
CA PHE A 407 12.68 -3.54 13.91
C PHE A 407 12.38 -3.13 12.46
N LEU A 408 11.13 -2.80 12.13
CA LEU A 408 10.77 -2.27 10.82
C LEU A 408 11.40 -0.89 10.56
N PHE A 409 11.85 -0.17 11.59
CA PHE A 409 12.62 1.06 11.41
C PHE A 409 14.02 0.84 10.77
N GLU A 410 14.50 -0.40 10.65
CA GLU A 410 15.72 -0.67 9.88
C GLU A 410 15.44 -0.89 8.38
N MET A 411 14.17 -1.07 8.00
CA MET A 411 13.75 -1.35 6.62
C MET A 411 13.66 -0.07 5.79
N PRO A 412 13.93 -0.11 4.47
CA PRO A 412 13.81 1.07 3.62
C PRO A 412 12.35 1.35 3.20
N GLU A 413 12.12 2.56 2.73
CA GLU A 413 10.89 2.93 2.00
C GLU A 413 10.83 2.20 0.63
N ILE A 414 9.68 1.70 0.14
CA ILE A 414 8.47 1.32 0.89
C ILE A 414 8.62 -0.15 1.29
N SER A 415 8.54 -0.42 2.58
CA SER A 415 8.36 -1.78 3.10
C SER A 415 6.93 -1.95 3.59
N ALA A 416 6.24 -2.97 3.10
CA ALA A 416 4.82 -3.20 3.34
C ALA A 416 4.44 -4.69 3.14
N THR A 417 3.24 -5.09 3.53
CA THR A 417 2.74 -6.45 3.31
C THR A 417 2.13 -6.61 1.92
N GLY A 418 2.25 -7.79 1.34
CA GLY A 418 1.54 -8.14 0.10
C GLY A 418 0.02 -8.01 0.25
N ASN A 419 -0.64 -7.68 -0.85
CA ASN A 419 -2.08 -7.69 -1.02
C ASN A 419 -2.40 -8.54 -2.27
N ASN A 420 -3.47 -8.23 -3.01
CA ASN A 420 -3.79 -8.91 -4.26
C ASN A 420 -2.79 -8.59 -5.38
N ALA A 421 -2.53 -9.57 -6.24
CA ALA A 421 -1.61 -9.47 -7.37
C ALA A 421 -0.22 -8.91 -6.96
N THR A 422 0.33 -7.98 -7.74
CA THR A 422 1.70 -7.45 -7.57
C THR A 422 1.79 -6.29 -6.55
N LEU A 423 0.76 -6.11 -5.72
CA LEU A 423 0.45 -4.88 -5.01
C LEU A 423 0.63 -5.04 -3.50
N PHE A 424 1.00 -3.96 -2.83
CA PHE A 424 1.08 -3.92 -1.36
C PHE A 424 -0.17 -3.31 -0.73
N ASN A 425 -0.42 -3.69 0.52
CA ASN A 425 -1.43 -3.07 1.37
C ASN A 425 -0.86 -1.80 2.03
N SER A 426 -1.52 -0.66 1.90
CA SER A 426 -1.02 0.63 2.43
C SER A 426 -1.42 0.92 3.88
N GLY A 427 -1.85 -0.11 4.61
CA GLY A 427 -2.27 0.02 6.00
C GLY A 427 -1.11 -0.03 6.98
N VAL A 428 -0.04 -0.78 6.67
CA VAL A 428 1.24 -0.72 7.38
C VAL A 428 2.34 -0.44 6.36
N MET A 429 3.04 0.69 6.52
CA MET A 429 4.12 1.09 5.61
C MET A 429 5.29 1.70 6.36
N VAL A 430 6.51 1.34 5.97
CA VAL A 430 7.72 2.07 6.35
C VAL A 430 7.95 3.19 5.34
N VAL A 431 8.10 4.42 5.83
CA VAL A 431 8.24 5.65 5.03
C VAL A 431 9.43 6.47 5.52
N GLU A 432 10.16 7.09 4.61
CA GLU A 432 11.28 8.02 4.80
C GLU A 432 10.81 9.42 4.39
N PRO A 433 10.30 10.25 5.33
CA PRO A 433 9.68 11.53 4.99
C PRO A 433 10.60 12.47 4.21
N SER A 434 10.10 13.00 3.10
CA SER A 434 10.79 13.99 2.28
C SER A 434 9.83 14.93 1.56
N ASN A 435 10.04 16.24 1.70
CA ASN A 435 9.30 17.24 0.95
C ASN A 435 9.46 17.08 -0.57
N SER A 436 10.61 16.58 -1.05
CA SER A 436 10.80 16.30 -2.48
C SER A 436 9.84 15.21 -2.97
N THR A 437 9.64 14.17 -2.15
CA THR A 437 8.75 13.06 -2.45
C THR A 437 7.29 13.48 -2.34
N PHE A 438 6.95 14.30 -1.34
CA PHE A 438 5.65 14.94 -1.27
C PHE A 438 5.35 15.74 -2.55
N GLN A 439 6.28 16.56 -3.04
CA GLN A 439 6.08 17.31 -4.28
C GLN A 439 5.95 16.39 -5.50
N LEU A 440 6.73 15.31 -5.58
CA LEU A 440 6.55 14.31 -6.65
C LEU A 440 5.11 13.76 -6.69
N LEU A 441 4.55 13.40 -5.53
CA LEU A 441 3.17 12.92 -5.41
C LEU A 441 2.16 14.00 -5.82
N MET A 442 2.38 15.24 -5.41
CA MET A 442 1.48 16.36 -5.74
C MET A 442 1.54 16.76 -7.22
N ASP A 443 2.73 16.77 -7.83
CA ASP A 443 2.93 17.11 -9.24
C ASP A 443 2.20 16.12 -10.18
N HIS A 444 2.15 14.85 -9.78
CA HIS A 444 1.53 13.78 -10.56
C HIS A 444 0.12 13.39 -10.08
N ILE A 445 -0.49 14.17 -9.17
CA ILE A 445 -1.79 13.85 -8.56
C ILE A 445 -2.93 13.71 -9.57
N ASN A 446 -2.84 14.42 -10.71
CA ASN A 446 -3.84 14.40 -11.77
C ASN A 446 -3.53 13.40 -12.90
N GLU A 447 -2.26 13.02 -13.04
CA GLU A 447 -1.74 12.15 -14.09
C GLU A 447 -1.89 10.68 -13.71
N ILE A 448 -1.46 10.32 -12.50
CA ILE A 448 -1.49 8.94 -12.02
C ILE A 448 -2.92 8.56 -11.61
N VAL A 449 -3.39 7.44 -12.16
CA VAL A 449 -4.73 6.92 -11.91
C VAL A 449 -4.64 5.80 -10.88
N SER A 450 -5.29 6.00 -9.73
CA SER A 450 -5.41 4.95 -8.71
C SER A 450 -6.32 3.82 -9.19
N TYR A 451 -5.82 2.58 -9.17
CA TYR A 451 -6.58 1.41 -9.64
C TYR A 451 -7.86 1.12 -8.83
N ASN A 452 -7.90 1.54 -7.56
CA ASN A 452 -9.06 1.39 -6.68
C ASN A 452 -9.68 2.75 -6.28
N GLY A 453 -9.27 3.83 -6.93
CA GLY A 453 -9.70 5.19 -6.60
C GLY A 453 -9.24 5.71 -5.23
N GLY A 454 -8.51 4.94 -4.42
CA GLY A 454 -8.01 5.34 -3.09
C GLY A 454 -6.53 5.68 -3.07
N ASP A 455 -6.01 6.00 -1.88
CA ASP A 455 -4.59 6.25 -1.64
C ASP A 455 -3.72 5.00 -1.90
N GLN A 456 -4.16 3.81 -1.46
CA GLN A 456 -3.45 2.55 -1.72
C GLN A 456 -3.17 2.35 -3.20
N GLY A 457 -4.20 2.57 -4.04
CA GLY A 457 -4.06 2.39 -5.47
C GLY A 457 -3.15 3.42 -6.11
N TYR A 458 -3.16 4.66 -5.63
CA TYR A 458 -2.24 5.68 -6.10
C TYR A 458 -0.79 5.34 -5.74
N LEU A 459 -0.55 4.98 -4.47
CA LEU A 459 0.80 4.66 -3.97
C LEU A 459 1.40 3.43 -4.67
N ASN A 460 0.58 2.43 -5.02
CA ASN A 460 1.03 1.27 -5.77
C ASN A 460 1.44 1.59 -7.23
N GLU A 461 0.93 2.68 -7.82
CA GLU A 461 1.38 3.14 -9.14
C GLU A 461 2.68 3.96 -9.07
N VAL A 462 2.96 4.59 -7.93
CA VAL A 462 4.18 5.38 -7.70
C VAL A 462 5.34 4.51 -7.20
N TYR A 463 5.08 3.66 -6.22
CA TYR A 463 6.06 2.79 -5.56
C TYR A 463 5.94 1.36 -6.08
N THR A 464 6.34 1.14 -7.32
CA THR A 464 6.32 -0.20 -7.91
C THR A 464 7.46 -1.07 -7.39
N TRP A 465 8.58 -0.48 -6.97
CA TRP A 465 9.65 -1.18 -6.27
C TRP A 465 9.44 -1.09 -4.76
N TRP A 466 8.94 -2.17 -4.15
CA TRP A 466 8.62 -2.24 -2.72
C TRP A 466 9.10 -3.55 -2.12
N HIS A 467 9.29 -3.57 -0.80
CA HIS A 467 9.88 -4.69 -0.06
C HIS A 467 8.84 -5.41 0.79
N ARG A 468 8.72 -6.72 0.63
CA ARG A 468 7.71 -7.53 1.34
C ARG A 468 8.13 -7.78 2.78
N ILE A 469 7.28 -7.38 3.70
CA ILE A 469 7.32 -7.81 5.11
C ILE A 469 6.25 -8.90 5.33
N PRO A 470 6.40 -9.76 6.37
CA PRO A 470 5.47 -10.86 6.60
C PRO A 470 4.03 -10.40 6.82
N LYS A 471 3.05 -11.19 6.36
CA LYS A 471 1.61 -10.96 6.56
C LYS A 471 1.21 -10.83 8.03
N HIS A 472 2.01 -11.38 8.95
CA HIS A 472 1.83 -11.23 10.40
C HIS A 472 1.98 -9.77 10.88
N MET A 473 2.62 -8.90 10.08
CA MET A 473 2.78 -7.46 10.32
C MET A 473 1.58 -6.62 9.86
N ASN A 474 0.60 -7.22 9.18
CA ASN A 474 -0.65 -6.58 8.77
C ASN A 474 -1.71 -7.66 8.51
N PHE A 475 -2.07 -8.39 9.56
CA PHE A 475 -2.93 -9.56 9.42
C PHE A 475 -4.40 -9.12 9.38
N LEU A 476 -5.04 -9.29 8.23
CA LEU A 476 -6.40 -8.84 8.00
C LEU A 476 -7.43 -9.73 8.73
N LYS A 477 -8.34 -9.12 9.51
CA LYS A 477 -9.50 -9.80 10.11
C LYS A 477 -10.55 -10.10 9.02
N HIS A 478 -10.39 -11.21 8.31
CA HIS A 478 -11.30 -11.67 7.26
C HIS A 478 -11.27 -13.19 7.08
N PHE A 479 -12.37 -13.75 6.59
CA PHE A 479 -12.54 -15.13 6.17
C PHE A 479 -13.03 -15.13 4.73
N TRP A 480 -12.26 -15.71 3.80
CA TRP A 480 -12.64 -15.73 2.40
C TRP A 480 -13.79 -16.71 2.15
N GLU A 481 -14.60 -16.43 1.13
CA GLU A 481 -15.51 -17.41 0.58
C GLU A 481 -14.72 -18.63 0.09
N GLY A 482 -15.08 -19.82 0.56
CA GLY A 482 -14.35 -21.06 0.28
C GLY A 482 -13.19 -21.37 1.22
N ASP A 483 -12.89 -20.55 2.24
CA ASP A 483 -11.91 -20.92 3.28
C ASP A 483 -12.32 -22.26 3.93
N GLU A 484 -11.42 -23.24 3.90
CA GLU A 484 -11.60 -24.54 4.55
C GLU A 484 -11.76 -24.40 6.08
N PRO A 485 -12.49 -25.31 6.76
CA PRO A 485 -12.72 -25.24 8.21
C PRO A 485 -11.43 -25.10 9.03
N GLU A 486 -10.36 -25.78 8.63
CA GLU A 486 -9.05 -25.74 9.29
C GLU A 486 -8.40 -24.35 9.19
N ILE A 487 -8.56 -23.67 8.04
CA ILE A 487 -8.07 -22.30 7.84
C ILE A 487 -8.86 -21.33 8.71
N LYS A 488 -10.19 -21.47 8.77
CA LYS A 488 -11.03 -20.63 9.64
C LYS A 488 -10.68 -20.83 11.12
N GLN A 489 -10.44 -22.07 11.54
CA GLN A 489 -10.01 -22.39 12.90
C GLN A 489 -8.62 -21.83 13.20
N MET A 490 -7.67 -21.96 12.26
CA MET A 490 -6.35 -21.36 12.39
C MET A 490 -6.44 -19.83 12.55
N LYS A 491 -7.22 -19.14 11.70
CA LYS A 491 -7.37 -17.67 11.75
C LYS A 491 -7.96 -17.25 13.10
N THR A 492 -9.01 -17.94 13.53
CA THR A 492 -9.64 -17.73 14.84
C THR A 492 -8.65 -17.91 15.98
N ARG A 493 -7.78 -18.92 15.92
CA ARG A 493 -6.71 -19.12 16.91
C ARG A 493 -5.71 -17.96 16.88
N LEU A 494 -5.24 -17.54 15.70
CA LEU A 494 -4.29 -16.43 15.58
C LEU A 494 -4.84 -15.12 16.13
N PHE A 495 -6.14 -14.86 15.99
CA PHE A 495 -6.78 -13.65 16.51
C PHE A 495 -6.79 -13.54 18.04
N GLY A 496 -6.71 -14.66 18.77
CA GLY A 496 -6.93 -14.68 20.23
C GLY A 496 -5.88 -15.39 21.08
N THR A 497 -4.80 -15.89 20.48
CA THR A 497 -3.74 -16.58 21.24
C THR A 497 -2.99 -15.59 22.15
N ASP A 498 -2.65 -16.05 23.36
CA ASP A 498 -1.84 -15.32 24.35
C ASP A 498 -0.70 -16.24 24.83
N PRO A 499 0.59 -15.92 24.63
CA PRO A 499 1.11 -14.71 24.00
C PRO A 499 0.74 -14.59 22.51
N PRO A 500 0.61 -13.36 21.97
CA PRO A 500 0.22 -13.14 20.58
C PRO A 500 1.26 -13.70 19.60
N ILE A 501 0.77 -14.36 18.54
CA ILE A 501 1.61 -14.80 17.41
C ILE A 501 1.74 -13.68 16.38
N LEU A 502 0.60 -13.05 16.06
CA LEU A 502 0.52 -11.92 15.13
C LEU A 502 1.24 -10.69 15.71
N TYR A 503 1.88 -9.91 14.86
CA TYR A 503 2.44 -8.62 15.24
C TYR A 503 1.39 -7.52 15.15
N VAL A 504 0.59 -7.52 14.09
CA VAL A 504 -0.46 -6.54 13.86
C VAL A 504 -1.74 -7.23 13.41
N LEU A 505 -2.87 -6.85 14.01
CA LEU A 505 -4.20 -7.28 13.62
C LEU A 505 -4.98 -6.10 13.04
N HIS A 506 -5.40 -6.20 11.79
CA HIS A 506 -6.08 -5.15 11.03
C HIS A 506 -7.59 -5.46 10.92
N TYR A 507 -8.42 -4.61 11.52
CA TYR A 507 -9.86 -4.84 11.64
C TYR A 507 -10.62 -4.33 10.41
N LEU A 508 -11.10 -5.25 9.57
CA LEU A 508 -12.02 -4.96 8.46
C LEU A 508 -13.49 -4.99 8.90
N GLY A 509 -14.39 -4.51 8.03
CA GLY A 509 -15.82 -4.35 8.32
C GLY A 509 -16.11 -3.25 9.34
N ASN A 510 -17.17 -3.44 10.12
CA ASN A 510 -17.48 -2.61 11.29
C ASN A 510 -16.38 -2.77 12.33
N LYS A 511 -15.91 -1.62 12.85
CA LYS A 511 -14.80 -1.57 13.79
C LYS A 511 -15.26 -1.94 15.20
N PRO A 512 -14.43 -2.57 16.05
CA PRO A 512 -14.86 -3.07 17.37
C PRO A 512 -15.52 -2.02 18.26
N TRP A 513 -15.01 -0.78 18.25
CA TRP A 513 -15.55 0.31 19.06
C TRP A 513 -16.90 0.85 18.56
N LEU A 514 -17.29 0.54 17.31
CA LEU A 514 -18.61 0.87 16.74
C LEU A 514 -19.67 -0.20 17.05
N CYS A 515 -19.25 -1.38 17.50
CA CYS A 515 -20.12 -2.45 17.96
C CYS A 515 -20.32 -2.36 19.48
N PHE A 516 -21.34 -3.04 20.01
CA PHE A 516 -21.41 -3.35 21.44
C PHE A 516 -20.34 -4.38 21.83
N ARG A 517 -20.03 -4.46 23.13
CA ARG A 517 -18.99 -5.35 23.68
C ARG A 517 -19.35 -6.83 23.62
N ASP A 518 -20.65 -7.15 23.57
CA ASP A 518 -21.14 -8.52 23.76
C ASP A 518 -20.76 -9.49 22.63
N TYR A 519 -20.68 -9.01 21.38
CA TYR A 519 -20.26 -9.78 20.20
C TYR A 519 -19.83 -8.85 19.06
N ASP A 520 -19.19 -9.41 18.03
CA ASP A 520 -18.82 -8.66 16.82
C ASP A 520 -20.08 -8.32 16.00
N CYS A 521 -20.47 -7.05 15.93
CA CYS A 521 -21.70 -6.64 15.24
C CYS A 521 -21.69 -6.89 13.72
N ASN A 522 -20.54 -7.23 13.13
CA ASN A 522 -20.47 -7.70 11.74
C ASN A 522 -21.34 -8.95 11.49
N TRP A 523 -21.62 -9.78 12.51
CA TRP A 523 -22.53 -10.92 12.38
C TRP A 523 -23.94 -10.56 11.91
N ASN A 524 -24.43 -9.36 12.28
CA ASN A 524 -25.79 -8.94 11.96
C ASN A 524 -25.95 -8.33 10.57
N VAL A 525 -24.86 -8.20 9.80
CA VAL A 525 -24.88 -7.58 8.46
C VAL A 525 -24.36 -8.59 7.45
N ASP A 526 -25.23 -9.09 6.57
CA ASP A 526 -24.93 -10.14 5.58
C ASP A 526 -23.57 -9.96 4.89
N ILE A 527 -23.38 -8.79 4.26
CA ILE A 527 -22.18 -8.46 3.49
C ILE A 527 -20.92 -8.28 4.34
N LEU A 528 -21.03 -8.25 5.68
CA LEU A 528 -19.90 -8.09 6.60
C LEU A 528 -19.59 -9.36 7.39
N GLN A 529 -20.35 -10.45 7.22
CA GLN A 529 -20.12 -11.69 7.96
C GLN A 529 -18.72 -12.29 7.68
N GLU A 530 -18.15 -12.04 6.49
CA GLU A 530 -16.77 -12.43 6.17
C GLU A 530 -15.72 -11.76 7.06
N PHE A 531 -16.05 -10.65 7.74
CA PHE A 531 -15.16 -10.00 8.70
C PHE A 531 -15.50 -10.35 10.15
N ALA A 532 -16.58 -11.07 10.43
CA ALA A 532 -17.08 -11.24 11.78
C ALA A 532 -16.20 -12.22 12.60
N SER A 533 -15.73 -11.77 13.77
CA SER A 533 -14.99 -12.64 14.69
C SER A 533 -15.09 -12.14 16.13
N ASP A 534 -15.84 -12.87 16.96
CA ASP A 534 -15.94 -12.61 18.39
C ASP A 534 -14.59 -12.73 19.11
N VAL A 535 -13.69 -13.58 18.61
CA VAL A 535 -12.34 -13.73 19.18
C VAL A 535 -11.52 -12.48 18.91
N ALA A 536 -11.46 -12.01 17.67
CA ALA A 536 -10.78 -10.76 17.34
C ALA A 536 -11.41 -9.55 18.06
N HIS A 537 -12.73 -9.52 18.19
CA HIS A 537 -13.47 -8.50 18.92
C HIS A 537 -13.07 -8.45 20.40
N LYS A 538 -13.02 -9.61 21.07
CA LYS A 538 -12.54 -9.74 22.46
C LYS A 538 -11.08 -9.30 22.60
N THR A 539 -10.21 -9.64 21.65
CA THR A 539 -8.82 -9.18 21.62
C THR A 539 -8.74 -7.65 21.60
N TRP A 540 -9.61 -6.99 20.84
CA TRP A 540 -9.66 -5.53 20.83
C TRP A 540 -10.04 -4.95 22.18
N TRP A 541 -11.09 -5.50 22.80
CA TRP A 541 -11.55 -5.05 24.11
C TRP A 541 -10.54 -5.29 25.23
N LYS A 542 -9.69 -6.32 25.14
CA LYS A 542 -8.57 -6.54 26.07
C LYS A 542 -7.59 -5.35 26.08
N VAL A 543 -7.27 -4.79 24.92
CA VAL A 543 -6.40 -3.60 24.81
C VAL A 543 -7.12 -2.36 25.33
N HIS A 544 -8.39 -2.19 24.95
CA HIS A 544 -9.19 -1.06 25.44
C HIS A 544 -9.28 -1.03 26.97
N ASP A 545 -9.50 -2.18 27.61
CA ASP A 545 -9.68 -2.26 29.06
C ASP A 545 -8.39 -1.99 29.83
N ALA A 546 -7.23 -2.12 29.18
CA ALA A 546 -5.95 -1.71 29.74
C ALA A 546 -5.70 -0.19 29.68
N MET A 547 -6.56 0.57 28.97
CA MET A 547 -6.46 2.02 28.88
C MET A 547 -6.99 2.71 30.15
N PRO A 548 -6.42 3.85 30.55
CA PRO A 548 -7.01 4.72 31.57
C PRO A 548 -8.49 5.06 31.33
N GLU A 549 -9.32 5.07 32.37
CA GLU A 549 -10.77 5.32 32.26
C GLU A 549 -11.11 6.66 31.59
N ASN A 550 -10.28 7.69 31.79
CA ASN A 550 -10.47 8.99 31.14
C ASN A 550 -10.27 8.95 29.62
N LEU A 551 -9.61 7.93 29.08
CA LEU A 551 -9.47 7.68 27.64
C LEU A 551 -10.61 6.79 27.11
N GLN A 552 -11.09 5.84 27.90
CA GLN A 552 -12.20 4.95 27.49
C GLN A 552 -13.49 5.72 27.13
N LYS A 553 -13.72 6.90 27.72
CA LYS A 553 -14.88 7.75 27.37
C LYS A 553 -14.91 8.21 25.90
N PHE A 554 -13.77 8.21 25.20
CA PHE A 554 -13.73 8.53 23.77
C PHE A 554 -14.28 7.39 22.89
N CYS A 555 -14.58 6.23 23.49
CA CYS A 555 -15.15 5.05 22.85
C CYS A 555 -16.66 4.87 23.14
N LEU A 556 -17.33 5.91 23.67
CA LEU A 556 -18.78 5.93 23.85
C LEU A 556 -19.49 5.95 22.49
N LEU A 557 -20.65 5.29 22.43
CA LEU A 557 -21.47 5.20 21.22
C LEU A 557 -22.42 6.39 21.12
N ARG A 558 -22.48 7.00 19.94
CA ARG A 558 -23.50 8.01 19.60
C ARG A 558 -24.88 7.38 19.53
N SER A 559 -25.92 8.18 19.74
CA SER A 559 -27.33 7.74 19.66
C SER A 559 -27.65 7.13 18.29
N LYS A 560 -27.19 7.77 17.20
CA LYS A 560 -27.33 7.26 15.83
C LYS A 560 -26.68 5.86 15.67
N GLN A 561 -25.50 5.64 16.25
CA GLN A 561 -24.82 4.35 16.17
C GLN A 561 -25.56 3.26 16.96
N LYS A 562 -26.10 3.58 18.14
CA LYS A 562 -26.92 2.63 18.92
C LYS A 562 -28.16 2.20 18.15
N ALA A 563 -28.88 3.15 17.55
CA ALA A 563 -30.04 2.88 16.71
C ALA A 563 -29.67 2.02 15.49
N GLN A 564 -28.55 2.30 14.82
CA GLN A 564 -28.06 1.48 13.71
C GLN A 564 -27.79 0.03 14.14
N LEU A 565 -27.11 -0.19 15.27
CA LEU A 565 -26.82 -1.52 15.78
C LEU A 565 -28.08 -2.33 16.10
N GLU A 566 -29.09 -1.68 16.71
CA GLU A 566 -30.36 -2.33 17.01
C GLU A 566 -31.16 -2.62 15.73
N TRP A 567 -31.14 -1.69 14.76
CA TRP A 567 -31.75 -1.91 13.46
C TRP A 567 -31.14 -3.13 12.75
N ASP A 568 -29.80 -3.22 12.71
CA ASP A 568 -29.10 -4.35 12.10
C ASP A 568 -29.43 -5.67 12.81
N ARG A 569 -29.51 -5.67 14.15
CA ARG A 569 -29.96 -6.83 14.94
C ARG A 569 -31.37 -7.27 14.54
N MET A 570 -32.31 -6.33 14.39
CA MET A 570 -33.68 -6.61 13.94
C MET A 570 -33.73 -7.15 12.50
N GLN A 571 -32.87 -6.67 11.61
CA GLN A 571 -32.77 -7.20 10.24
C GLN A 571 -32.21 -8.63 10.23
N ALA A 572 -31.20 -8.93 11.04
CA ALA A 572 -30.65 -10.27 11.19
C ALA A 572 -31.68 -11.26 11.79
N GLU A 573 -32.47 -10.80 12.76
CA GLU A 573 -33.61 -11.55 13.32
C GLU A 573 -34.68 -11.83 12.25
N LYS A 574 -35.09 -10.81 11.50
CA LYS A 574 -36.05 -10.95 10.39
C LYS A 574 -35.53 -11.85 9.27
N GLY A 575 -34.23 -11.78 8.99
CA GLY A 575 -33.52 -12.64 8.04
C GLY A 575 -33.26 -14.05 8.58
N ASN A 576 -33.53 -14.31 9.86
CA ASN A 576 -33.27 -15.55 10.56
C ASN A 576 -31.84 -16.08 10.35
N TYR A 577 -30.85 -15.20 10.56
CA TYR A 577 -29.44 -15.57 10.39
C TYR A 577 -29.06 -16.74 11.29
N THR A 578 -28.31 -17.69 10.73
CA THR A 578 -28.06 -19.02 11.30
C THR A 578 -27.05 -19.01 12.45
N ASP A 579 -26.16 -18.01 12.50
CA ASP A 579 -25.18 -17.83 13.57
C ASP A 579 -25.83 -17.50 14.93
N GLY A 580 -27.01 -16.89 14.92
CA GLY A 580 -27.82 -16.62 16.11
C GLY A 580 -27.34 -15.48 17.02
N HIS A 581 -26.35 -14.67 16.62
CA HIS A 581 -25.85 -13.56 17.46
C HIS A 581 -26.91 -12.50 17.74
N TRP A 582 -27.89 -12.31 16.84
CA TRP A 582 -29.01 -11.40 17.03
C TRP A 582 -29.89 -11.71 18.26
N LYS A 583 -29.77 -12.92 18.83
CA LYS A 583 -30.46 -13.35 20.07
C LYS A 583 -29.72 -12.95 21.35
N ILE A 584 -28.46 -12.52 21.25
CA ILE A 584 -27.63 -12.19 22.40
C ILE A 584 -28.14 -10.89 23.04
N LYS A 585 -28.41 -10.93 24.35
CA LYS A 585 -28.81 -9.74 25.13
C LYS A 585 -27.59 -8.85 25.37
N ILE A 586 -27.68 -7.59 24.96
CA ILE A 586 -26.63 -6.59 25.16
C ILE A 586 -26.51 -6.22 26.65
N LYS A 587 -25.31 -6.39 27.21
CA LYS A 587 -24.96 -6.00 28.58
C LYS A 587 -23.99 -4.81 28.62
N ASP A 588 -23.50 -4.39 27.47
CA ASP A 588 -22.62 -3.23 27.34
C ASP A 588 -23.25 -1.96 27.94
N LYS A 589 -22.62 -1.42 29.00
CA LYS A 589 -23.05 -0.19 29.68
C LYS A 589 -23.14 1.02 28.75
N ARG A 590 -22.46 0.99 27.60
CA ARG A 590 -22.53 2.06 26.59
C ARG A 590 -23.93 2.18 25.97
N LEU A 591 -24.76 1.14 26.02
CA LEU A 591 -26.17 1.21 25.60
C LEU A 591 -26.91 2.29 26.39
N GLU A 592 -26.78 2.29 27.72
CA GLU A 592 -27.44 3.23 28.63
C GLU A 592 -26.67 4.55 28.80
N THR A 593 -25.36 4.53 28.61
CA THR A 593 -24.50 5.72 28.82
C THR A 593 -24.71 6.74 27.72
N CYS A 594 -24.97 8.00 28.08
CA CYS A 594 -25.11 9.09 27.12
C CYS A 594 -23.94 10.07 27.10
N SER A 595 -23.45 10.39 25.91
CA SER A 595 -22.46 11.45 25.68
C SER A 595 -23.01 12.68 24.95
N GLU A 596 -24.23 12.60 24.42
CA GLU A 596 -24.90 13.66 23.65
C GLU A 596 -25.96 14.37 24.50
N LYS A 597 -26.30 15.62 24.15
CA LYS A 597 -27.35 16.38 24.88
C LYS A 597 -28.73 15.70 24.81
N PHE A 598 -28.98 14.95 23.74
CA PHE A 598 -30.21 14.21 23.51
C PHE A 598 -29.85 12.76 23.20
N CYS A 599 -30.44 11.82 23.94
CA CYS A 599 -30.05 10.41 23.92
C CYS A 599 -31.20 9.44 23.67
N TYR A 600 -32.24 9.90 22.97
CA TYR A 600 -33.40 9.07 22.68
C TYR A 600 -33.14 8.25 21.42
N TRP A 601 -32.16 7.34 21.47
CA TRP A 601 -31.79 6.53 20.31
C TRP A 601 -32.93 5.59 19.89
N GLU A 602 -33.75 5.12 20.84
CA GLU A 602 -34.93 4.30 20.56
C GLU A 602 -35.95 5.06 19.70
N SER A 603 -36.09 6.38 19.91
CA SER A 603 -37.00 7.21 19.11
C SER A 603 -36.55 7.32 17.66
N MET A 604 -35.24 7.18 17.38
CA MET A 604 -34.71 7.24 16.02
C MET A 604 -35.14 6.01 15.20
N LEU A 605 -35.40 4.86 15.85
CA LEU A 605 -35.84 3.64 15.17
C LEU A 605 -37.21 3.78 14.51
N TRP A 606 -38.07 4.67 15.01
CA TRP A 606 -39.42 4.88 14.49
C TRP A 606 -39.43 5.46 13.08
N HIS A 607 -38.35 6.13 12.69
CA HIS A 607 -38.18 6.80 11.40
C HIS A 607 -36.97 6.26 10.62
N TRP A 608 -36.37 5.16 11.07
CA TRP A 608 -35.16 4.61 10.47
C TRP A 608 -35.47 4.01 9.09
N GLY A 609 -34.91 4.62 8.04
CA GLY A 609 -35.19 4.26 6.64
C GLY A 609 -36.21 5.16 5.92
N ASP A 610 -36.79 6.15 6.59
CA ASP A 610 -37.65 7.17 5.97
C ASP A 610 -36.82 8.21 5.21
N LYS A 611 -37.15 8.47 3.93
CA LYS A 611 -36.38 9.37 3.04
C LYS A 611 -36.44 10.87 3.39
N ASN A 612 -37.25 11.28 4.37
CA ASN A 612 -37.57 12.70 4.63
C ASN A 612 -36.97 13.25 5.94
N TRP A 613 -36.13 12.50 6.65
CA TRP A 613 -35.54 12.99 7.90
C TRP A 613 -34.27 13.81 7.63
N THR A 614 -34.29 15.10 8.01
CA THR A 614 -33.14 16.00 7.85
C THR A 614 -32.17 15.85 9.04
N ASP A 615 -30.91 15.55 8.72
CA ASP A 615 -29.79 15.26 9.63
C ASP A 615 -29.22 16.51 10.36
N ASN A 616 -30.04 17.53 10.64
CA ASN A 616 -29.57 18.79 11.24
C ASN A 616 -29.59 18.77 12.78
N SER A 617 -28.55 18.18 13.38
CA SER A 617 -28.18 18.47 14.78
C SER A 617 -26.73 18.91 14.95
N THR A 618 -26.18 19.58 13.94
CA THR A 618 -24.95 20.37 14.06
C THR A 618 -25.18 21.78 13.55
N ASN A 619 -25.66 22.66 14.42
CA ASN A 619 -25.38 24.09 14.30
C ASN A 619 -24.67 24.54 15.58
N SER A 620 -23.42 24.93 15.38
CA SER A 620 -22.63 25.90 16.14
C SER A 620 -23.17 26.30 17.52
N LEU A 621 -22.41 25.93 18.55
CA LEU A 621 -22.42 26.66 19.81
C LEU A 621 -22.03 28.12 19.52
N SER A 622 -23.02 29.01 19.55
CA SER A 622 -22.76 30.45 19.63
C SER A 622 -22.12 30.75 20.99
N PRO A 623 -21.13 31.67 21.08
CA PRO A 623 -20.58 32.07 22.36
C PRO A 623 -21.64 32.81 23.21
N PRO A 624 -21.55 32.79 24.54
CA PRO A 624 -22.49 33.51 25.40
C PRO A 624 -22.39 35.03 25.14
N PRO A 625 -23.49 35.78 25.32
CA PRO A 625 -23.53 37.20 25.00
C PRO A 625 -22.56 37.98 25.90
N ALA A 626 -21.69 38.77 25.27
CA ALA A 626 -20.80 39.69 25.97
C ALA A 626 -21.64 40.70 26.79
N LEU A 627 -21.36 40.77 28.09
CA LEU A 627 -21.80 41.86 28.95
C LEU A 627 -21.25 43.17 28.38
N LYS A 628 -22.16 44.03 27.89
CA LYS A 628 -21.85 45.41 27.52
C LYS A 628 -21.61 46.22 28.79
N THR A 629 -20.37 46.49 29.12
CA THR A 629 -19.99 47.68 29.92
C THR A 629 -19.79 48.86 28.97
N PRO A 630 -20.47 50.01 29.18
CA PRO A 630 -20.20 51.21 28.39
C PRO A 630 -18.91 51.87 28.87
N LEU A 631 -17.95 52.06 27.97
CA LEU A 631 -16.83 52.98 28.18
C LEU A 631 -17.39 54.41 28.24
N SER A 632 -17.18 55.08 29.37
CA SER A 632 -17.23 56.53 29.48
C SER A 632 -15.80 57.07 29.45
N LEU A 633 -15.58 57.97 28.50
CA LEU A 633 -14.59 59.06 28.43
C LEU A 633 -13.48 59.09 29.49
N LEU A 634 -12.24 58.81 29.08
CA LEU A 634 -11.08 59.73 29.02
C LEU A 634 -9.83 59.00 28.55
#